data_AF-A0A952K1X6-F1
#
_entry.id   AF-A0A952K1X6-F1
#
_cell.length_a   1.000
_cell.length_b   1.000
_cell.length_c   1.000
_cell.angle_alpha   90.00
_cell.angle_beta   90.00
_cell.angle_gamma   90.00
#
_symmetry.space_group_name_H-M   'P 1'
#
loop_
_entity.id
_entity.type
_entity.pdbx_description
1 polymer ?
#
loop_
_entity_poly.entity_id
_entity_poly.type
_entity_poly.pdbx_seq_one_letter_code
_entity_poly.pdbx_strand_id
1 'polypeptide(L)' 'MIVLLPPSETKHVGGDGPPLRLEALSSPELGPLRDELIDELVGLAGDRSACRRALGISALQ' A
#
# COMPACT_ATOMS: atom_id res chain seq x y z
N MET A 1 -24.96 -7.25 -9.90
CA MET A 1 -23.87 -7.10 -10.90
C MET A 1 -22.64 -6.61 -10.16
N ILE A 2 -21.51 -7.33 -10.25
CA ILE A 2 -20.24 -6.91 -9.63
C ILE A 2 -19.37 -6.33 -10.75
N VAL A 3 -18.89 -5.11 -10.57
CA VAL A 3 -17.89 -4.49 -11.45
C VAL A 3 -16.57 -4.52 -10.69
N LEU A 4 -15.57 -5.20 -11.23
CA LEU A 4 -14.22 -5.23 -10.69
C LEU A 4 -13.33 -4.31 -11.54
N LEU A 5 -12.79 -3.27 -10.91
CA LEU A 5 -11.86 -2.36 -11.54
C LEU A 5 -10.44 -2.66 -11.07
N PRO A 6 -9.42 -2.52 -11.93
CA PRO A 6 -8.03 -2.61 -11.50
C PRO A 6 -7.71 -1.46 -10.53
N PRO A 7 -6.73 -1.65 -9.62
CA PRO A 7 -6.26 -0.58 -8.74
C PRO A 7 -5.63 0.57 -9.54
N SER A 8 -5.70 1.80 -9.02
CA SER A 8 -4.97 2.93 -9.61
C SER A 8 -3.49 2.90 -9.21
N GLU A 9 -2.61 3.15 -10.17
CA GLU A 9 -1.18 3.34 -9.91
C GLU A 9 -0.90 4.73 -9.35
N THR A 10 -1.51 5.77 -9.92
CA THR A 10 -1.38 7.14 -9.44
C THR A 10 -1.88 7.26 -8.01
N LYS A 11 -0.98 7.72 -7.13
CA LYS A 11 -1.31 8.05 -5.75
C LYS A 11 -1.47 9.55 -5.62
N HIS A 12 -2.44 9.98 -4.82
CA HIS A 12 -2.46 11.36 -4.36
C HIS A 12 -1.29 11.57 -3.40
N VAL A 13 -0.68 12.76 -3.47
CA VAL A 13 0.23 13.20 -2.42
C VAL A 13 -0.49 13.12 -1.07
N GLY A 14 0.25 12.77 -0.03
CA GLY A 14 -0.30 12.72 1.33
C GLY A 14 -0.94 14.06 1.71
N GLY A 15 -1.89 14.01 2.65
CA GLY A 15 -2.48 15.20 3.26
C GLY A 15 -2.31 15.19 4.77
N ASP A 16 -2.69 16.28 5.43
CA ASP A 16 -2.59 16.46 6.89
C ASP A 16 -3.68 15.74 7.70
N GLY A 17 -4.33 14.74 7.08
CA GLY A 17 -5.41 13.98 7.70
C GLY A 17 -4.92 13.01 8.78
N PRO A 18 -5.85 12.46 9.59
CA PRO A 18 -5.51 11.43 10.55
C PRO A 18 -4.97 10.17 9.85
N PRO A 19 -4.16 9.35 10.54
CA PRO A 19 -3.70 8.07 10.01
C PRO A 19 -4.84 7.15 9.56
N LEU A 20 -4.55 6.25 8.63
CA LEU A 20 -5.50 5.22 8.18
C LEU A 20 -5.96 4.35 9.36
N ARG A 21 -7.28 4.19 9.51
CA ARG A 21 -7.90 3.26 10.47
C ARG A 21 -8.31 1.98 9.75
N LEU A 22 -7.57 0.91 9.94
CA LEU A 22 -7.77 -0.36 9.23
C LEU A 22 -9.08 -1.04 9.63
N GLU A 23 -9.49 -0.88 10.88
CA GLU A 23 -10.74 -1.36 11.45
C GLU A 23 -11.98 -0.68 10.86
N ALA A 24 -11.82 0.48 10.22
CA ALA A 24 -12.90 1.20 9.53
C ALA A 24 -13.06 0.77 8.06
N LEU A 25 -12.18 -0.09 7.54
CA LEU A 25 -12.25 -0.59 6.17
C LEU A 25 -13.30 -1.71 6.04
N SER A 26 -13.92 -1.78 4.87
CA SER A 26 -14.76 -2.92 4.49
C SER A 26 -13.98 -4.24 4.49
N SER A 27 -14.69 -5.37 4.63
CA SER A 27 -14.13 -6.72 4.75
C SER A 27 -13.20 -6.87 5.97
N PRO A 28 -13.77 -6.85 7.20
CA PRO A 28 -13.00 -6.98 8.44
C PRO A 28 -12.20 -8.29 8.51
N GLU A 29 -12.63 -9.35 7.81
CA GLU A 29 -11.91 -10.62 7.70
C GLU A 29 -10.51 -10.50 7.10
N LEU A 30 -10.22 -9.40 6.37
CA LEU A 30 -8.90 -9.12 5.81
C LEU A 30 -7.98 -8.34 6.78
N GLY A 31 -8.47 -7.96 7.97
CA GLY A 31 -7.71 -7.17 8.95
C GLY A 31 -6.34 -7.75 9.27
N PRO A 32 -6.24 -9.01 9.75
CA PRO A 32 -4.96 -9.62 10.10
C PRO A 32 -3.95 -9.64 8.94
N LEU A 33 -4.42 -9.88 7.71
CA LEU A 33 -3.56 -9.87 6.53
C LEU A 33 -3.10 -8.45 6.17
N ARG A 34 -3.95 -7.43 6.36
CA ARG A 34 -3.57 -6.03 6.12
C ARG A 34 -2.50 -5.58 7.10
N ASP A 35 -2.60 -5.98 8.37
CA ASP A 35 -1.60 -5.64 9.39
C ASP A 35 -0.22 -6.22 9.01
N GLU A 36 -0.16 -7.51 8.71
CA GLU A 36 1.09 -8.18 8.28
C GLU A 36 1.70 -7.53 7.02
N LEU A 37 0.88 -7.24 6.01
CA LEU A 37 1.35 -6.60 4.78
C LEU A 37 1.84 -5.17 5.00
N ILE A 38 1.26 -4.43 5.94
CA ILE A 38 1.69 -3.06 6.26
C ILE A 38 3.05 -3.10 6.95
N ASP A 39 3.25 -4.01 7.91
CA ASP A 39 4.54 -4.15 8.59
C ASP A 39 5.66 -4.52 7.60
N GLU A 40 5.42 -5.50 6.72
CA GLU A 40 6.35 -5.88 5.66
C GLU A 40 6.62 -4.73 4.67
N LEU A 41 5.57 -4.00 4.29
CA LEU A 41 5.70 -2.86 3.38
C LEU A 41 6.51 -1.71 4.00
N VAL A 42 6.31 -1.41 5.28
CA VAL A 42 7.08 -0.41 6.02
C VAL A 42 8.54 -0.85 6.14
N GLY A 43 8.79 -2.13 6.42
CA GLY A 43 10.13 -2.72 6.42
C GLY A 43 10.83 -2.55 5.06
N LEU A 44 10.15 -2.90 3.97
CA LEU A 44 10.65 -2.72 2.61
C LEU A 44 10.92 -1.25 2.28
N ALA A 45 10.01 -0.35 2.67
CA ALA A 45 10.12 1.09 2.40
C ALA A 45 11.37 1.73 3.01
N GLY A 46 11.94 1.11 4.06
CA GLY A 46 13.24 1.50 4.63
C GLY A 46 14.45 1.27 3.70
N ASP A 47 14.33 0.38 2.70
CA ASP A 47 15.36 0.12 1.70
C ASP A 47 14.91 0.56 0.29
N ARG A 48 15.32 1.76 -0.09
CA ARG A 48 15.03 2.34 -1.41
C ARG A 48 15.51 1.47 -2.59
N SER A 49 16.61 0.73 -2.44
CA SER A 49 17.14 -0.14 -3.47
C SER A 49 16.27 -1.39 -3.62
N ALA A 50 15.83 -1.98 -2.51
CA ALA A 50 14.88 -3.09 -2.51
C ALA A 50 13.52 -2.67 -3.09
N CYS A 51 12.99 -1.50 -2.71
CA CYS A 51 11.76 -0.95 -3.30
C CYS A 51 11.84 -0.87 -4.82
N ARG A 52 12.94 -0.33 -5.37
CA ARG A 52 13.13 -0.21 -6.82
C ARG A 52 13.14 -1.57 -7.51
N ARG A 53 13.82 -2.56 -6.92
CA ARG A 53 13.81 -3.94 -7.42
C ARG A 53 12.41 -4.56 -7.38
N ALA A 54 11.69 -4.40 -6.28
CA ALA A 54 10.33 -4.92 -6.11
C ALA A 54 9.34 -4.31 -7.10
N LEU A 55 9.49 -3.01 -7.39
CA LEU A 55 8.64 -2.28 -8.34
C LEU A 55 9.09 -2.42 -9.80
N GLY A 56 10.27 -3.01 -10.05
CA GLY A 56 10.83 -3.10 -11.40
C GLY A 56 11.17 -1.75 -12.05
N ILE A 57 11.42 -0.71 -11.24
CA ILE A 57 11.67 0.66 -11.73
C ILE A 57 13.16 1.04 -11.67
N SER A 58 13.59 1.83 -12.65
CA SER A 58 14.98 2.27 -12.76
C SER A 58 15.30 3.42 -11.80
N ALA A 59 16.59 3.77 -11.67
CA ALA A 59 17.00 4.85 -10.79
C ALA A 59 16.60 6.27 -11.25
N LEU A 60 16.20 6.41 -12.52
CA LEU A 60 15.92 7.68 -13.20
C LEU A 60 14.43 8.05 -13.24
N GLN A 61 13.54 7.14 -12.80
CA GLN A 61 12.12 7.42 -12.58
C GLN A 61 11.91 8.03 -11.19
#